data_AF-A0A3D0H529-F1
#
_entry.id   AF-A0A3D0H529-F1
#
_cell.length_a   1.000
_cell.length_b   1.000
_cell.length_c   1.000
_cell.angle_alpha   90.00
_cell.angle_beta   90.00
_cell.angle_gamma   90.00
#
_symmetry.space_group_name_H-M   'P 1'
#
loop_
_entity.id
_entity.type
_entity.pdbx_description
1 polymer ?
#
loop_
_entity_poly.entity_id
_entity_poly.type
_entity_poly.pdbx_seq_one_letter_code
_entity_poly.pdbx_strand_id
1 'polypeptide(L)'
;MERNCSGFDWSQLKKEMEQVWRQIPKPFRSERSIQATLQACLYHWLHRRGYVVVADYLPPRIQDRPVDIIALNAQHELCCAICIDTVVTLAAVKSLSSFEAQEKLILTTGLMEKKVQESRFFLKPGIEHIHLRPFDHPA
;
A
#
# COMPACT_ATOMS: atom_id res chain seq x y z
N MET A 1 26.07 -5.26 1.90
CA MET A 1 24.98 -6.21 2.20
C MET A 1 23.96 -6.06 1.10
N GLU A 2 24.00 -6.95 0.12
CA GLU A 2 22.99 -7.05 -0.94
C GLU A 2 21.70 -7.60 -0.30
N ARG A 3 20.59 -6.88 -0.42
CA ARG A 3 19.29 -7.39 0.03
C ARG A 3 18.53 -7.90 -1.18
N ASN A 4 18.25 -9.20 -1.17
CA ASN A 4 17.27 -9.80 -2.06
C ASN A 4 15.89 -9.18 -1.77
N CYS A 5 15.07 -9.04 -2.81
CA CYS A 5 13.73 -8.45 -2.73
C CYS A 5 12.68 -9.29 -1.96
N SER A 6 13.08 -10.40 -1.32
CA SER A 6 12.18 -11.29 -0.58
C SER A 6 12.09 -10.94 0.91
N GLY A 7 10.94 -11.23 1.52
CA GLY A 7 10.77 -11.21 2.98
C GLY A 7 10.21 -9.90 3.56
N PHE A 8 9.23 -9.30 2.91
CA PHE A 8 8.48 -8.20 3.53
C PHE A 8 7.61 -8.72 4.68
N ASP A 9 7.85 -8.24 5.90
CA ASP A 9 6.97 -8.51 7.04
C ASP A 9 5.74 -7.59 6.97
N TRP A 10 4.76 -8.00 6.16
CA TRP A 10 3.52 -7.25 5.99
C TRP A 10 2.68 -7.18 7.27
N SER A 11 2.84 -8.13 8.17
CA SER A 11 2.16 -8.12 9.46
C SER A 11 2.72 -7.03 10.37
N GLN A 12 4.04 -6.83 10.38
CA GLN A 12 4.67 -5.71 11.08
C GLN A 12 4.27 -4.38 10.44
N LEU A 13 4.29 -4.28 9.11
CA LEU A 13 3.86 -3.06 8.41
C LEU A 13 2.42 -2.69 8.79
N LYS A 14 1.49 -3.65 8.75
CA LYS A 14 0.08 -3.43 9.13
C LYS A 14 -0.04 -2.81 10.53
N LYS A 15 0.66 -3.38 11.52
CA LYS A 15 0.64 -2.87 12.90
C LYS A 15 1.15 -1.44 13.00
N GLU A 16 2.25 -1.13 12.32
CA GLU A 16 2.85 0.21 12.30
C GLU A 16 1.94 1.23 11.63
N MET A 17 1.37 0.89 10.47
CA MET A 17 0.42 1.75 9.75
C MET A 17 -0.86 2.01 10.56
N GLU A 18 -1.41 0.99 11.22
CA GLU A 18 -2.58 1.16 12.10
C GLU A 18 -2.27 2.06 13.30
N GLN A 19 -1.06 1.96 13.87
CA GLN A 19 -0.61 2.86 14.93
C GLN A 19 -0.49 4.30 14.43
N VAL A 20 0.13 4.52 13.27
CA VAL A 20 0.24 5.85 12.66
C VAL A 20 -1.14 6.45 12.39
N TRP A 21 -2.07 5.66 11.85
CA TRP A 21 -3.44 6.13 11.63
C TRP A 21 -4.14 6.53 12.94
N ARG A 22 -3.99 5.75 14.02
CA ARG A 22 -4.52 6.13 15.34
C ARG A 22 -3.98 7.46 15.84
N GLN A 23 -2.74 7.81 15.52
CA GLN A 23 -2.09 9.05 15.96
C GLN A 23 -2.56 10.29 15.17
N ILE A 24 -3.14 10.14 13.97
CA ILE A 24 -3.75 11.26 13.25
C ILE A 24 -4.85 11.84 14.13
N PRO A 25 -4.86 13.13 14.49
CA PRO A 25 -5.91 13.65 15.37
C PRO A 25 -7.26 13.64 14.65
N LYS A 26 -8.32 13.24 15.35
CA LYS A 26 -9.66 12.99 14.76
C LYS A 26 -10.17 14.10 13.84
N PRO A 27 -10.04 15.41 14.16
CA PRO A 27 -10.51 16.49 13.29
C PRO A 27 -9.80 16.56 11.92
N PHE A 28 -8.61 15.96 11.80
CA PHE A 28 -7.79 15.97 10.58
C PHE A 28 -7.83 14.64 9.81
N ARG A 29 -8.67 13.69 10.21
CA ARG A 29 -8.81 12.37 9.56
C ARG A 29 -9.69 12.41 8.32
N SER A 30 -9.33 13.26 7.35
CA SER A 30 -9.92 13.15 6.01
C SER A 30 -9.32 11.94 5.27
N GLU A 31 -10.03 11.37 4.29
CA GLU A 31 -9.50 10.26 3.47
C GLU A 31 -8.14 10.62 2.85
N ARG A 32 -8.04 11.84 2.30
CA ARG A 32 -6.78 12.38 1.74
C ARG A 32 -5.67 12.44 2.77
N SER A 33 -5.96 12.95 3.97
CA SER A 33 -4.96 13.07 5.04
C SER A 33 -4.51 11.70 5.54
N ILE A 34 -5.43 10.74 5.64
CA ILE A 34 -5.14 9.35 6.01
C ILE A 34 -4.21 8.73 4.96
N GLN A 35 -4.59 8.78 3.68
CA GLN A 35 -3.80 8.20 2.59
C GLN A 35 -2.39 8.81 2.54
N ALA A 36 -2.27 10.13 2.54
CA ALA A 36 -0.96 10.80 2.49
C ALA A 36 -0.08 10.47 3.70
N THR A 37 -0.66 10.42 4.90
CA THR A 37 0.09 10.07 6.12
C THR A 37 0.56 8.62 6.09
N LEU A 38 -0.30 7.70 5.63
CA LEU A 38 0.03 6.29 5.49
C LEU A 38 1.06 6.03 4.38
N GLN A 39 0.99 6.76 3.27
CA GLN A 39 1.98 6.72 2.21
C GLN A 39 3.35 7.20 2.72
N ALA A 40 3.38 8.29 3.51
CA ALA A 40 4.61 8.75 4.15
C ALA A 40 5.18 7.72 5.15
N CYS A 41 4.32 7.09 5.94
CA CYS A 41 4.71 5.98 6.83
C CYS A 41 5.33 4.83 6.03
N LEU A 42 4.68 4.40 4.95
CA LEU A 42 5.16 3.31 4.10
C LEU A 42 6.49 3.65 3.43
N TYR A 43 6.62 4.88 2.91
CA TYR A 43 7.88 5.38 2.35
C TYR A 43 9.02 5.25 3.36
N HIS A 44 8.80 5.75 4.59
CA HIS A 44 9.79 5.71 5.65
C HIS A 44 10.14 4.27 6.07
N TRP A 45 9.14 3.39 6.15
CA TRP A 45 9.28 1.99 6.52
C TRP A 45 10.19 1.22 5.54
N LEU A 46 9.99 1.45 4.24
CA LEU A 46 10.79 0.86 3.17
C LEU A 46 12.20 1.47 3.12
N HIS A 47 12.29 2.79 3.22
CA HIS A 47 13.58 3.50 3.19
C HIS A 47 14.51 3.07 4.35
N ARG A 48 13.98 2.92 5.58
CA ARG A 48 14.76 2.41 6.73
C ARG A 48 15.25 0.97 6.55
N ARG A 49 14.62 0.22 5.65
CA ARG A 49 15.02 -1.12 5.24
C ARG A 49 15.93 -1.11 4.01
N GLY A 50 16.46 0.04 3.62
CA GLY A 50 17.50 0.18 2.62
C GLY A 50 17.02 0.04 1.18
N TYR A 51 15.71 0.12 0.93
CA TYR A 51 15.19 0.22 -0.42
C TYR A 51 15.29 1.65 -0.95
N VAL A 52 15.49 1.78 -2.26
CA VAL A 52 15.22 3.04 -2.97
C VAL A 52 13.71 3.13 -3.17
N VAL A 53 13.09 4.19 -2.69
CA VAL A 53 11.62 4.32 -2.67
C VAL A 53 11.19 5.50 -3.53
N VAL A 54 10.21 5.28 -4.39
CA VAL A 54 9.57 6.33 -5.18
C VAL A 54 8.09 6.36 -4.84
N ALA A 55 7.60 7.53 -4.45
CA ALA A 55 6.19 7.76 -4.18
C ALA A 55 5.48 8.31 -5.41
N ASP A 56 4.20 7.98 -5.55
CA ASP A 56 3.29 8.51 -6.58
C ASP A 56 3.82 8.30 -8.01
N TYR A 57 4.35 7.10 -8.28
CA TYR A 57 4.96 6.79 -9.57
C TYR A 57 3.89 6.45 -10.60
N LEU A 58 3.83 7.25 -11.67
CA LEU A 58 3.02 6.99 -12.85
C LEU A 58 3.90 6.46 -14.00
N PRO A 59 3.80 5.16 -14.36
CA PRO A 59 4.58 4.62 -15.46
C PRO A 59 4.17 5.26 -16.80
N PRO A 60 5.11 5.66 -17.67
CA PRO A 60 4.80 6.41 -18.91
C PRO A 60 3.85 5.70 -19.88
N ARG A 61 3.80 4.36 -19.82
CA ARG A 61 3.02 3.53 -20.74
C ARG A 61 1.58 3.31 -20.28
N ILE A 62 1.24 3.65 -19.03
CA ILE A 62 -0.04 3.28 -18.42
C ILE A 62 -0.60 4.48 -17.66
N GLN A 63 -1.82 4.86 -18.05
CA GLN A 63 -2.42 6.13 -17.64
C GLN A 63 -3.65 5.95 -16.72
N ASP A 64 -3.91 4.75 -16.19
CA ASP A 64 -5.07 4.55 -15.31
C ASP A 64 -4.94 5.36 -14.01
N ARG A 65 -3.88 5.10 -13.23
CA ARG A 65 -3.54 5.86 -12.01
C ARG A 65 -2.08 5.62 -11.59
N PRO A 66 -1.47 6.56 -10.84
CA PRO A 66 -0.19 6.32 -10.20
C PRO A 66 -0.30 5.20 -9.15
N VAL A 67 0.82 4.50 -8.94
CA VAL A 67 1.03 3.61 -7.81
C VAL A 67 1.55 4.44 -6.64
N ASP A 68 0.95 4.28 -5.46
CA ASP A 68 1.28 5.11 -4.31
C ASP A 68 2.76 4.96 -3.90
N ILE A 69 3.30 3.74 -3.91
CA ILE A 69 4.72 3.49 -3.61
C ILE A 69 5.28 2.38 -4.50
N ILE A 70 6.48 2.58 -5.03
CA ILE A 70 7.35 1.50 -5.50
C ILE A 70 8.65 1.46 -4.70
N ALA A 71 9.19 0.27 -4.49
CA ALA A 71 10.49 0.07 -3.86
C ALA A 71 11.41 -0.76 -4.75
N LEU A 72 12.65 -0.31 -4.85
CA LEU A 72 13.71 -0.94 -5.62
C LEU A 72 14.87 -1.36 -4.71
N ASN A 73 15.58 -2.43 -5.08
CA ASN A 73 16.84 -2.79 -4.42
C ASN A 73 18.00 -1.89 -4.90
N ALA A 74 19.22 -2.17 -4.42
CA ALA A 74 20.41 -1.42 -4.76
C ALA A 74 20.79 -1.49 -6.26
N GLN A 75 20.30 -2.51 -6.97
CA GLN A 75 20.48 -2.73 -8.40
C GLN A 75 19.37 -2.05 -9.23
N HIS A 76 18.49 -1.28 -8.59
CA HIS A 76 17.31 -0.67 -9.21
C HIS A 76 16.32 -1.68 -9.80
N GLU A 77 16.30 -2.91 -9.28
CA GLU A 77 15.27 -3.89 -9.62
C GLU A 77 14.04 -3.64 -8.76
N LEU A 78 12.86 -3.74 -9.37
CA LEU A 78 11.58 -3.47 -8.72
C LEU A 78 11.20 -4.61 -7.76
N CYS A 79 11.32 -4.37 -6.45
CA CYS A 79 10.98 -5.35 -5.43
C CYS A 79 9.48 -5.37 -5.15
N CYS A 80 8.87 -4.22 -4.90
CA CYS A 80 7.43 -4.15 -4.62
C CYS A 80 6.74 -2.91 -5.20
N ALA A 81 5.44 -3.06 -5.46
CA ALA A 81 4.54 -2.00 -5.89
C ALA A 81 3.27 -2.02 -5.01
N ILE A 82 2.86 -0.87 -4.49
CA ILE A 82 1.83 -0.77 -3.45
C ILE A 82 0.84 0.34 -3.78
N CYS A 83 -0.45 0.00 -3.72
CA CYS A 83 -1.55 0.97 -3.77
C CYS A 83 -2.25 1.07 -2.40
N ILE A 84 -2.67 2.27 -2.02
CA ILE A 84 -3.48 2.57 -0.85
C ILE A 84 -4.80 3.14 -1.34
N ASP A 85 -5.91 2.47 -1.01
CA ASP A 85 -7.27 2.91 -1.36
C ASP A 85 -8.22 2.78 -0.16
N THR A 86 -9.45 3.26 -0.28
CA THR A 86 -10.51 2.95 0.70
C THR A 86 -11.03 1.53 0.54
N VAL A 87 -11.12 1.02 -0.70
CA VAL A 87 -11.56 -0.33 -1.07
C VAL A 87 -10.67 -0.87 -2.18
N VAL A 88 -10.75 -2.16 -2.52
CA VAL A 88 -10.02 -2.67 -3.69
C VAL A 88 -10.67 -2.10 -4.96
N THR A 89 -9.90 -1.42 -5.80
CA THR A 89 -10.40 -0.82 -7.04
C THR A 89 -9.85 -1.54 -8.27
N LEU A 90 -10.64 -1.59 -9.36
CA LEU A 90 -10.16 -2.08 -10.64
C LEU A 90 -8.97 -1.26 -11.15
N ALA A 91 -8.95 0.05 -10.90
CA ALA A 91 -7.86 0.94 -11.28
C ALA A 91 -6.55 0.58 -10.55
N ALA A 92 -6.59 0.30 -9.24
CA ALA A 92 -5.42 -0.17 -8.50
C ALA A 92 -4.93 -1.53 -9.01
N VAL A 93 -5.84 -2.48 -9.25
CA VAL A 93 -5.49 -3.80 -9.78
C VAL A 93 -4.85 -3.70 -11.16
N LYS A 94 -5.39 -2.88 -12.07
CA LYS A 94 -4.80 -2.66 -13.40
C LYS A 94 -3.43 -1.98 -13.31
N SER A 95 -3.31 -0.94 -12.49
CA SER A 95 -2.03 -0.24 -12.28
C SER A 95 -0.97 -1.21 -11.76
N LEU A 96 -1.24 -1.99 -10.70
CA LEU A 96 -0.30 -2.98 -10.16
C LEU A 96 -0.01 -4.15 -11.12
N SER A 97 -1.01 -4.59 -11.90
CA SER A 97 -0.84 -5.68 -12.86
C SER A 97 0.23 -5.37 -13.91
N SER A 98 0.48 -4.08 -14.15
CA SER A 98 1.43 -3.64 -15.17
C SER A 98 2.90 -3.63 -14.77
N PHE A 99 3.19 -3.77 -13.48
CA PHE A 99 4.55 -3.83 -12.99
C PHE A 99 5.02 -5.28 -12.96
N GLU A 100 6.25 -5.52 -13.37
CA GLU A 100 6.96 -6.77 -13.09
C GLU A 100 7.65 -6.66 -11.72
N ALA A 101 6.84 -6.38 -10.68
CA ALA A 101 7.28 -6.38 -9.30
C ALA A 101 7.19 -7.79 -8.72
N GLN A 102 8.14 -8.16 -7.86
CA GLN A 102 8.10 -9.44 -7.15
C GLN A 102 6.90 -9.52 -6.21
N GLU A 103 6.60 -8.40 -5.55
CA GLU A 103 5.50 -8.27 -4.59
C GLU A 103 4.55 -7.14 -5.00
N LYS A 104 3.25 -7.39 -4.95
CA LYS A 104 2.22 -6.39 -5.27
C LYS A 104 1.19 -6.38 -4.17
N LEU A 105 0.90 -5.21 -3.61
CA LEU A 105 0.05 -5.09 -2.44
C LEU A 105 -0.99 -3.98 -2.62
N ILE A 106 -2.24 -4.27 -2.23
CA ILE A 106 -3.28 -3.26 -2.03
C ILE A 106 -3.55 -3.14 -0.53
N LEU A 107 -3.41 -1.92 0.00
CA LEU A 107 -3.76 -1.55 1.36
C LEU A 107 -5.11 -0.83 1.36
N THR A 108 -6.09 -1.33 2.11
CA THR A 108 -7.41 -0.68 2.20
C THR A 108 -7.66 -0.03 3.56
N THR A 109 -8.23 1.18 3.50
CA THR A 109 -8.51 2.07 4.66
C THR A 109 -10.01 2.34 4.88
N GLY A 110 -10.90 1.66 4.17
CA GLY A 110 -12.34 1.87 4.31
C GLY A 110 -12.86 1.37 5.65
N LEU A 111 -13.57 2.22 6.40
CA LEU A 111 -14.15 1.84 7.70
C LEU A 111 -15.30 0.82 7.59
N MET A 112 -15.96 0.76 6.42
CA MET A 112 -17.03 -0.20 6.16
C MET A 112 -16.45 -1.53 5.67
N GLU A 113 -16.18 -2.43 6.60
CA GLU A 113 -15.56 -3.72 6.29
C GLU A 113 -16.33 -4.53 5.23
N LYS A 114 -17.67 -4.49 5.25
CA LYS A 114 -18.50 -5.14 4.23
C LYS A 114 -18.14 -4.69 2.81
N LYS A 115 -17.97 -3.37 2.59
CA LYS A 115 -17.59 -2.82 1.28
C LYS A 115 -16.19 -3.25 0.87
N VAL A 116 -15.26 -3.29 1.83
CA VAL A 116 -13.90 -3.80 1.59
C VAL A 116 -13.97 -5.26 1.15
N GLN A 117 -14.69 -6.11 1.86
CA GLN A 117 -14.82 -7.53 1.50
C GLN A 117 -15.48 -7.73 0.14
N GLU A 118 -16.58 -7.01 -0.13
CA GLU A 118 -17.26 -7.07 -1.42
C GLU A 118 -16.28 -6.71 -2.54
N SER A 119 -15.54 -5.60 -2.41
CA SER A 119 -14.60 -5.12 -3.43
C SER A 119 -13.45 -6.09 -3.78
N ARG A 120 -13.15 -7.08 -2.93
CA ARG A 120 -12.08 -8.06 -3.17
C ARG A 120 -12.32 -8.91 -4.42
N PHE A 121 -13.54 -8.90 -4.98
CA PHE A 121 -13.82 -9.54 -6.26
C PHE A 121 -12.93 -9.04 -7.41
N PHE A 122 -12.39 -7.81 -7.31
CA PHE A 122 -11.45 -7.28 -8.29
C PHE A 122 -10.03 -7.85 -8.18
N LEU A 123 -9.67 -8.49 -7.06
CA LEU A 123 -8.31 -8.98 -6.84
C LEU A 123 -7.93 -10.04 -7.87
N LYS A 124 -6.64 -10.04 -8.25
CA LYS A 124 -6.04 -11.01 -9.16
C LYS A 124 -4.96 -11.83 -8.44
N PRO A 125 -4.69 -13.07 -8.90
CA PRO A 125 -3.53 -13.83 -8.44
C PRO A 125 -2.25 -12.99 -8.54
N GLY A 126 -1.39 -13.08 -7.51
CA GLY A 126 -0.15 -12.30 -7.43
C GLY A 126 -0.30 -10.86 -6.96
N ILE A 127 -1.50 -10.42 -6.54
CA ILE A 127 -1.71 -9.16 -5.82
C ILE A 127 -2.27 -9.49 -4.43
N GLU A 128 -1.49 -9.18 -3.40
CA GLU A 128 -1.89 -9.31 -2.02
C GLU A 128 -2.81 -8.17 -1.59
N HIS A 129 -3.60 -8.42 -0.55
CA HIS A 129 -4.51 -7.43 0.02
C HIS A 129 -4.43 -7.43 1.53
N ILE A 130 -4.24 -6.23 2.10
CA ILE A 130 -4.26 -6.01 3.55
C ILE A 130 -5.25 -4.90 3.86
N HIS A 131 -6.21 -5.20 4.72
CA HIS A 131 -7.12 -4.20 5.25
C HIS A 131 -6.61 -3.69 6.60
N LEU A 132 -6.42 -2.37 6.72
CA LEU A 132 -6.04 -1.71 7.96
C LEU A 132 -7.29 -1.49 8.85
N ARG A 133 -7.22 -1.95 10.09
CA ARG A 133 -8.25 -1.86 11.13
C ARG A 133 -7.67 -1.17 12.37
N PRO A 134 -7.50 0.17 12.33
CA PRO A 134 -6.85 0.92 13.42
C PRO A 134 -7.74 1.08 14.66
N PHE A 135 -9.05 0.96 14.52
CA PHE A 135 -10.04 1.12 15.58
C PHE A 135 -10.77 -0.21 15.77
N ASP A 136 -11.02 -0.57 17.02
CA ASP A 136 -11.90 -1.69 17.32
C ASP A 136 -13.30 -1.37 16.78
N HIS A 137 -13.95 -2.35 16.15
CA HIS A 137 -15.38 -2.23 15.88
C HIS A 137 -16.09 -2.14 17.24
N PRO A 138 -16.98 -1.17 17.48
CA PRO A 138 -17.96 -1.37 18.53
C PRO A 138 -18.70 -2.67 18.21
N ALA A 139 -18.70 -3.60 19.16
CA ALA A 139 -19.42 -4.86 19.09
C ALA A 139 -20.89 -4.64 18.68
#